data_AF-Q5BZE5-F1
#
_entry.id   AF-Q5BZE5-F1
#
_cell.length_a   1.000
_cell.length_b   1.000
_cell.length_c   1.000
_cell.angle_alpha   90.00
_cell.angle_beta   90.00
_cell.angle_gamma   90.00
#
_symmetry.space_group_name_H-M   'P 1'
#
loop_
_entity.id
_entity.type
_entity.pdbx_description
1 polymer ?
#
loop_
_entity_poly.entity_id
_entity_poly.type
_entity_poly.pdbx_seq_one_letter_code
_entity_poly.pdbx_strand_id
1 'polypeptide(L)'
;KSIRRRIEVAINKRTGGSYALAQRWVHNMSLLEETNDRIKEEWIGRTIKESYELANKRDVSHVARMVGSEEYHKEPKYKILRQSLPYGTLSDKSGLQFMAYSSDLINLEFMLNRMTDSHSDDKKNDYIMIFSKCSTGNYWYFPSYNELIHLIDNEYRKHRYPCN
;
A
#
# COMPACT_ATOMS: atom_id res chain seq x y z
N LYS A 1 1.24 17.49 -8.43
CA LYS A 1 2.59 17.32 -7.83
C LYS A 1 3.52 16.74 -8.90
N SER A 2 4.76 17.24 -9.03
CA SER A 2 5.75 16.73 -10.01
C SER A 2 6.03 15.25 -9.79
N ILE A 3 6.27 14.50 -10.88
CA ILE A 3 6.60 13.07 -10.85
C ILE A 3 7.87 12.79 -10.01
N ARG A 4 8.84 13.70 -10.04
CA ARG A 4 10.09 13.58 -9.25
C ARG A 4 9.82 13.51 -7.75
N ARG A 5 8.97 14.40 -7.24
CA ARG A 5 8.58 14.44 -5.81
C ARG A 5 7.84 13.18 -5.37
N ARG A 6 7.14 12.50 -6.29
CA ARG A 6 6.46 11.22 -6.00
C ARG A 6 7.45 10.07 -5.90
N ILE A 7 8.49 10.08 -6.72
CA ILE A 7 9.56 9.07 -6.72
C ILE A 7 10.42 9.21 -5.46
N GLU A 8 10.76 10.43 -5.04
CA GLU A 8 11.57 10.70 -3.85
C GLU A 8 11.01 10.06 -2.56
N VAL A 9 9.68 9.93 -2.45
CA VAL A 9 9.03 9.25 -1.31
C VAL A 9 9.42 7.77 -1.20
N ALA A 10 9.72 7.14 -2.33
CA ALA A 10 9.99 5.72 -2.43
C ALA A 10 11.48 5.35 -2.32
N ILE A 11 12.41 6.32 -2.43
CA ILE A 11 13.85 6.04 -2.48
C ILE A 11 14.47 6.26 -1.11
N ASN A 12 15.11 5.21 -0.56
CA ASN A 12 15.88 5.30 0.66
C ASN A 12 17.13 6.17 0.42
N LYS A 13 17.28 7.26 1.17
CA LYS A 13 18.40 8.21 0.98
C LYS A 13 19.78 7.63 1.26
N ARG A 14 19.88 6.57 2.05
CA ARG A 14 21.15 5.95 2.43
C ARG A 14 21.57 4.89 1.42
N THR A 15 20.64 4.04 1.00
CA THR A 15 20.97 2.88 0.14
C THR A 15 20.68 3.11 -1.33
N GLY A 16 19.80 4.07 -1.65
CA GLY A 16 19.25 4.27 -3.00
C GLY A 16 18.22 3.22 -3.42
N GLY A 17 17.94 2.21 -2.58
CA GLY A 17 16.95 1.18 -2.82
C GLY A 17 15.55 1.59 -2.36
N SER A 18 14.60 0.67 -2.42
CA SER A 18 13.20 0.89 -2.08
C SER A 18 12.58 -0.35 -1.44
N TYR A 19 11.84 -0.16 -0.36
CA TYR A 19 10.98 -1.20 0.20
C TYR A 19 9.68 -1.25 -0.58
N ALA A 20 9.11 -2.44 -0.71
CA ALA A 20 7.84 -2.59 -1.37
C ALA A 20 6.92 -3.59 -0.68
N LEU A 21 5.62 -3.36 -0.79
CA LEU A 21 4.58 -4.25 -0.32
C LEU A 21 3.68 -4.62 -1.50
N ALA A 22 3.61 -5.92 -1.76
CA ALA A 22 2.73 -6.50 -2.77
C ALA A 22 1.61 -7.28 -2.09
N GLN A 23 0.36 -6.94 -2.36
CA GLN A 23 -0.80 -7.64 -1.80
C GLN A 23 -1.85 -7.91 -2.86
N ARG A 24 -2.44 -9.11 -2.83
CA ARG A 24 -3.55 -9.47 -3.71
C ARG A 24 -4.87 -9.36 -2.95
N TRP A 25 -5.70 -8.40 -3.32
CA TRP A 25 -7.02 -8.19 -2.76
C TRP A 25 -8.09 -8.75 -3.68
N VAL A 26 -9.03 -9.51 -3.13
CA VAL A 26 -10.17 -10.08 -3.85
C VAL A 26 -11.42 -9.34 -3.39
N HIS A 27 -12.20 -8.80 -4.33
CA HIS A 27 -13.40 -8.04 -4.03
C HIS A 27 -14.66 -8.93 -4.08
N ASN A 28 -15.62 -8.63 -3.21
CA ASN A 28 -16.98 -9.12 -3.32
C ASN A 28 -17.76 -8.16 -4.23
N MET A 29 -17.78 -8.48 -5.54
CA MET A 29 -18.42 -7.63 -6.54
C MET A 29 -19.93 -7.57 -6.38
N SER A 30 -20.58 -8.68 -6.04
CA SER A 30 -22.03 -8.72 -5.79
C SER A 30 -22.44 -7.77 -4.66
N LEU A 31 -21.69 -7.76 -3.55
CA LEU A 31 -21.93 -6.81 -2.46
C LEU A 31 -21.78 -5.35 -2.92
N LEU A 32 -20.77 -5.05 -3.74
CA LEU A 32 -20.57 -3.69 -4.26
C LEU A 32 -21.68 -3.25 -5.22
N GLU A 33 -22.22 -4.17 -6.02
CA GLU A 33 -23.33 -3.91 -6.95
C GLU A 33 -24.64 -3.65 -6.21
N GLU A 34 -24.93 -4.41 -5.15
CA GLU A 34 -26.15 -4.28 -4.34
C GLU A 34 -26.09 -3.08 -3.38
N THR A 35 -24.90 -2.63 -3.00
CA THR A 35 -24.73 -1.54 -2.04
C THR A 35 -24.90 -0.17 -2.71
N ASN A 36 -25.73 0.68 -2.11
CA ASN A 36 -25.91 2.07 -2.54
C ASN A 36 -24.58 2.86 -2.54
N ASP A 37 -24.39 3.72 -3.55
CA ASP A 37 -23.20 4.55 -3.71
C ASP A 37 -22.85 5.35 -2.46
N ARG A 38 -23.83 5.94 -1.77
CA ARG A 38 -23.59 6.69 -0.53
C ARG A 38 -22.89 5.86 0.53
N ILE A 39 -23.25 4.58 0.68
CA ILE A 39 -22.63 3.69 1.67
C ILE A 39 -21.20 3.34 1.24
N LYS A 40 -20.98 3.06 -0.05
CA LYS A 40 -19.64 2.80 -0.59
C LYS A 40 -18.72 4.02 -0.43
N GLU A 41 -19.24 5.22 -0.64
CA GLU A 41 -18.52 6.47 -0.41
C GLU A 41 -18.13 6.65 1.06
N GLU A 42 -18.98 6.22 2.01
CA GLU A 42 -18.64 6.22 3.44
C GLU A 42 -17.54 5.19 3.78
N TRP A 43 -17.52 4.02 3.13
CA TRP A 43 -16.45 3.04 3.30
C TRP A 43 -15.11 3.55 2.79
N ILE A 44 -15.10 4.24 1.64
CA ILE A 44 -13.87 4.74 1.04
C ILE A 44 -13.44 6.09 1.64
N GLY A 45 -14.38 6.99 1.92
CA GLY A 45 -14.12 8.38 2.32
C GLY A 45 -14.01 9.38 1.16
N ARG A 46 -14.47 9.00 -0.05
CA ARG A 46 -14.52 9.86 -1.25
C ARG A 46 -15.79 9.61 -2.04
N THR A 47 -16.24 10.60 -2.82
CA THR A 47 -17.34 10.42 -3.77
C THR A 47 -16.97 9.45 -4.89
N ILE A 48 -17.92 8.65 -5.37
CA ILE A 48 -17.67 7.64 -6.40
C ILE A 48 -17.38 8.29 -7.75
N LYS A 49 -18.20 9.28 -8.13
CA LYS A 49 -18.19 9.82 -9.50
C LYS A 49 -17.03 10.78 -9.75
N GLU A 50 -16.78 11.70 -8.82
CA GLU A 50 -15.74 12.73 -8.98
C GLU A 50 -14.49 12.47 -8.13
N SER A 51 -14.51 11.46 -7.26
CA SER A 51 -13.44 11.21 -6.30
C SER A 51 -13.13 12.42 -5.42
N TYR A 52 -14.13 13.20 -5.01
CA TYR A 52 -13.92 14.27 -4.03
C TYR A 52 -13.80 13.69 -2.63
N GLU A 53 -12.88 14.22 -1.83
CA GLU A 53 -12.76 13.79 -0.44
C GLU A 53 -13.98 14.27 0.36
N LEU A 54 -14.59 13.37 1.14
CA LEU A 54 -15.72 13.74 1.97
C LEU A 54 -15.25 14.61 3.14
N ALA A 55 -15.95 15.73 3.37
CA ALA A 55 -15.69 16.63 4.49
C ALA A 55 -15.84 15.91 5.84
N ASN A 56 -16.93 15.14 6.00
CA ASN A 56 -17.27 14.40 7.21
C ASN A 56 -17.10 12.88 7.02
N LYS A 57 -15.95 12.45 6.49
CA LYS A 57 -15.63 11.01 6.41
C LYS A 57 -15.48 10.41 7.80
N ARG A 58 -15.96 9.17 7.96
CA ARG A 58 -15.76 8.40 9.19
C ARG A 58 -14.27 8.08 9.37
N ASP A 59 -13.81 8.00 10.61
CA ASP A 59 -12.43 7.65 10.96
C ASP A 59 -12.01 6.23 10.57
N VAL A 60 -13.00 5.35 10.38
CA VAL A 60 -12.89 3.97 9.86
C VAL A 60 -12.89 3.89 8.32
N SER A 61 -13.16 4.99 7.62
CA SER A 61 -13.09 5.02 6.15
C SER A 61 -11.66 4.83 5.65
N HIS A 62 -11.50 4.20 4.49
CA HIS A 62 -10.18 3.88 3.95
C HIS A 62 -9.26 5.11 3.83
N VAL A 63 -9.78 6.24 3.32
CA VAL A 63 -8.99 7.48 3.24
C VAL A 63 -8.56 7.95 4.61
N ALA A 64 -9.43 7.89 5.64
CA ALA A 64 -9.08 8.30 7.00
C ALA A 64 -8.00 7.40 7.62
N ARG A 65 -8.08 6.08 7.40
CA ARG A 65 -7.06 5.12 7.86
C ARG A 65 -5.70 5.33 7.17
N MET A 66 -5.71 5.76 5.89
CA MET A 66 -4.50 5.91 5.08
C MET A 66 -3.83 7.29 5.20
N VAL A 67 -4.36 8.20 6.02
CA VAL A 67 -3.65 9.45 6.33
C VAL A 67 -2.39 9.10 7.11
N GLY A 68 -1.22 9.34 6.51
CA GLY A 68 0.10 9.08 7.09
C GLY A 68 0.51 10.01 8.23
N SER A 69 -0.45 10.46 9.04
CA SER A 69 -0.30 11.30 10.22
C SER A 69 -1.32 10.86 11.27
N GLU A 70 -0.90 10.79 12.52
CA GLU A 70 -1.81 10.61 13.66
C GLU A 70 -2.48 11.93 14.05
N GLU A 71 -1.84 13.05 13.73
CA GLU A 71 -2.33 14.39 14.05
C GLU A 71 -3.12 14.99 12.90
N TYR A 72 -4.26 15.59 13.25
CA TYR A 72 -5.13 16.29 12.32
C TYR A 72 -4.43 17.55 11.76
N HIS A 73 -4.57 17.79 10.45
CA HIS A 73 -3.97 18.93 9.72
C HIS A 73 -2.43 19.00 9.65
N LYS A 74 -1.69 17.98 10.08
CA LYS A 74 -0.24 17.91 9.82
C LYS A 74 0.07 17.28 8.47
N GLU A 75 1.19 17.70 7.88
CA GLU A 75 1.75 17.04 6.70
C GLU A 75 1.99 15.56 7.00
N PRO A 76 1.54 14.63 6.13
CA PRO A 76 1.72 13.22 6.39
C PRO A 76 3.21 12.88 6.45
N LYS A 77 3.62 12.31 7.59
CA LYS A 77 4.98 11.82 7.86
C LYS A 77 5.23 10.54 7.06
N TYR A 78 4.28 9.61 7.11
CA TYR A 78 4.35 8.32 6.45
C TYR A 78 3.76 8.44 5.04
N LYS A 79 4.61 8.32 4.02
CA LYS A 79 4.22 8.47 2.61
C LYS A 79 4.67 7.25 1.81
N ILE A 80 3.85 6.84 0.86
CA ILE A 80 4.12 5.72 -0.05
C ILE A 80 3.83 6.13 -1.49
N LEU A 81 4.45 5.43 -2.44
CA LEU A 81 4.14 5.51 -3.86
C LEU A 81 3.39 4.25 -4.29
N ARG A 82 2.10 4.39 -4.62
CA ARG A 82 1.29 3.27 -5.12
C ARG A 82 1.43 3.11 -6.64
N GLN A 83 1.55 1.87 -7.07
CA GLN A 83 1.52 1.38 -8.46
C GLN A 83 0.52 0.23 -8.59
N SER A 84 -0.56 0.27 -7.79
CA SER A 84 -1.60 -0.75 -7.78
C SER A 84 -2.41 -0.74 -9.08
N LEU A 85 -2.84 -1.91 -9.53
CA LEU A 85 -3.67 -2.08 -10.72
C LEU A 85 -4.81 -3.07 -10.45
N PRO A 86 -5.98 -2.90 -11.09
CA PRO A 86 -7.02 -3.91 -11.06
C PRO A 86 -6.55 -5.19 -11.78
N TYR A 87 -7.06 -6.33 -11.35
CA TYR A 87 -6.90 -7.62 -12.03
C TYR A 87 -8.19 -8.43 -11.96
N GLY A 88 -8.30 -9.45 -12.79
CA GLY A 88 -9.36 -10.44 -12.72
C GLY A 88 -9.87 -10.87 -14.09
N THR A 89 -10.78 -11.84 -14.05
CA THR A 89 -11.61 -12.27 -15.19
C THR A 89 -13.08 -12.11 -14.81
N LEU A 90 -13.99 -12.26 -15.79
CA LEU A 90 -15.43 -12.17 -15.54
C LEU A 90 -15.98 -13.35 -14.71
N SER A 91 -15.35 -14.52 -14.79
CA SER A 91 -15.82 -15.76 -14.15
C SER A 91 -15.08 -16.13 -12.85
N ASP A 92 -13.95 -15.48 -12.56
CA ASP A 92 -13.12 -15.77 -11.39
C ASP A 92 -12.98 -14.57 -10.44
N LYS A 93 -12.02 -14.67 -9.53
CA LYS A 93 -11.66 -13.64 -8.56
C LYS A 93 -11.12 -12.40 -9.29
N SER A 94 -11.84 -11.30 -9.12
CA SER A 94 -11.39 -9.96 -9.50
C SER A 94 -11.09 -9.12 -8.25
N GLY A 95 -10.24 -8.11 -8.43
CA GLY A 95 -9.95 -7.16 -7.38
C GLY A 95 -8.75 -6.28 -7.69
N LEU A 96 -7.94 -6.02 -6.67
CA LEU A 96 -6.79 -5.12 -6.75
C LEU A 96 -5.49 -5.86 -6.45
N GLN A 97 -4.54 -5.78 -7.38
CA GLN A 97 -3.15 -6.08 -7.09
C GLN A 97 -2.55 -4.80 -6.51
N PHE A 98 -2.51 -4.73 -5.18
CA PHE A 98 -1.90 -3.63 -4.48
C PHE A 98 -0.38 -3.75 -4.57
N MET A 99 0.26 -2.66 -5.01
CA MET A 99 1.71 -2.54 -5.04
C MET A 99 2.08 -1.14 -4.55
N ALA A 100 2.89 -1.08 -3.51
CA ALA A 100 3.39 0.18 -2.98
C ALA A 100 4.89 0.13 -2.76
N TYR A 101 5.55 1.25 -2.99
CA TYR A 101 6.96 1.48 -2.74
C TYR A 101 7.15 2.56 -1.67
N SER A 102 8.20 2.42 -0.88
CA SER A 102 8.53 3.32 0.22
C SER A 102 10.03 3.37 0.46
N SER A 103 10.50 4.54 0.88
CA SER A 103 11.88 4.75 1.34
C SER A 103 12.20 4.02 2.65
N ASP A 104 11.17 3.69 3.44
CA ASP A 104 11.28 3.00 4.73
C ASP A 104 10.11 2.02 4.92
N LEU A 105 10.39 0.85 5.50
CA LEU A 105 9.40 -0.18 5.83
C LEU A 105 8.35 0.36 6.81
N ILE A 106 8.75 1.23 7.74
CA ILE A 106 7.87 1.79 8.77
C ILE A 106 6.66 2.51 8.16
N ASN A 107 6.81 3.15 6.99
CA ASN A 107 5.69 3.83 6.34
C ASN A 107 4.60 2.84 5.89
N LEU A 108 5.00 1.65 5.43
CA LEU A 108 4.09 0.61 4.97
C LEU A 108 3.40 -0.06 6.17
N GLU A 109 4.18 -0.40 7.19
CA GLU A 109 3.68 -0.98 8.44
C GLU A 109 2.73 -0.05 9.17
N PHE A 110 3.02 1.25 9.22
CA PHE A 110 2.12 2.26 9.79
C PHE A 110 0.74 2.19 9.14
N MET A 111 0.68 2.21 7.81
CA MET A 111 -0.59 2.15 7.09
C MET A 111 -1.30 0.81 7.31
N LEU A 112 -0.57 -0.30 7.29
CA LEU A 112 -1.15 -1.63 7.48
C LEU A 112 -1.70 -1.83 8.90
N ASN A 113 -0.95 -1.40 9.91
CA ASN A 113 -1.38 -1.44 11.31
C ASN A 113 -2.61 -0.56 11.52
N ARG A 114 -2.73 0.58 10.82
CA ARG A 114 -3.98 1.35 10.84
C ARG A 114 -5.11 0.63 10.11
N MET A 115 -4.86 -0.20 9.11
CA MET A 115 -5.95 -0.96 8.47
C MET A 115 -6.52 -2.04 9.40
N THR A 116 -5.64 -2.69 10.16
CA THR A 116 -5.95 -3.88 10.94
C THR A 116 -5.93 -3.57 12.45
N ASP A 117 -7.02 -3.90 13.15
CA ASP A 117 -7.16 -3.76 14.61
C ASP A 117 -6.00 -4.39 15.41
N SER A 118 -5.29 -5.38 14.87
CA SER A 118 -4.24 -6.14 15.56
C SER A 118 -3.12 -5.30 16.20
N HIS A 119 -2.85 -4.08 15.71
CA HIS A 119 -1.78 -3.22 16.24
C HIS A 119 -2.12 -1.72 16.28
N SER A 120 -3.37 -1.31 16.04
CA SER A 120 -3.78 0.10 16.16
C SER A 120 -4.33 0.41 17.55
N ASP A 121 -3.86 1.48 18.19
CA ASP A 121 -4.31 1.91 19.52
C ASP A 121 -5.84 2.18 19.59
N ASP A 122 -6.46 2.53 18.45
CA ASP A 122 -7.87 2.88 18.36
C ASP A 122 -8.83 1.71 18.13
N LYS A 123 -8.30 0.49 17.96
CA LYS A 123 -9.04 -0.77 17.71
C LYS A 123 -10.06 -0.72 16.57
N LYS A 124 -9.75 0.04 15.52
CA LYS A 124 -10.64 0.29 14.39
C LYS A 124 -10.13 -0.38 13.13
N ASN A 125 -10.97 -1.23 12.54
CA ASN A 125 -10.71 -1.83 11.24
C ASN A 125 -11.12 -0.90 10.10
N ASP A 126 -10.36 -0.95 9.01
CA ASP A 126 -10.67 -0.27 7.77
C ASP A 126 -11.91 -0.85 7.11
N TYR A 127 -12.86 0.02 6.75
CA TYR A 127 -14.09 -0.37 6.07
C TYR A 127 -13.88 -0.96 4.68
N ILE A 128 -12.70 -0.80 4.07
CA ILE A 128 -12.37 -1.53 2.83
C ILE A 128 -12.45 -3.06 3.03
N MET A 129 -12.23 -3.55 4.26
CA MET A 129 -12.31 -4.98 4.57
C MET A 129 -13.75 -5.53 4.55
N ILE A 130 -14.77 -4.68 4.50
CA ILE A 130 -16.17 -5.09 4.39
C ILE A 130 -16.41 -5.83 3.07
N PHE A 131 -15.81 -5.34 1.98
CA PHE A 131 -16.03 -5.89 0.64
C PHE A 131 -14.76 -6.45 -0.01
N SER A 132 -13.59 -6.31 0.62
CA SER A 132 -12.32 -6.70 0.04
C SER A 132 -11.49 -7.53 1.01
N LYS A 133 -11.00 -8.69 0.56
CA LYS A 133 -10.16 -9.58 1.38
C LYS A 133 -8.75 -9.68 0.80
N CYS A 134 -7.76 -9.41 1.65
CA CYS A 134 -6.36 -9.70 1.32
C CYS A 134 -6.15 -11.22 1.30
N SER A 135 -5.69 -11.74 0.17
CA SER A 135 -5.45 -13.18 -0.04
C SER A 135 -3.97 -13.55 0.04
N THR A 136 -3.08 -12.61 -0.27
CA THR A 136 -1.62 -12.79 -0.18
C THR A 136 -1.00 -11.43 0.16
N GLY A 137 0.12 -11.44 0.91
CA GLY A 137 0.90 -10.24 1.19
C GLY A 137 2.38 -10.58 1.37
N ASN A 138 3.26 -9.83 0.70
CA ASN A 138 4.71 -10.02 0.78
C ASN A 138 5.44 -8.69 0.80
N TYR A 139 6.44 -8.57 1.66
CA TYR A 139 7.41 -7.48 1.63
C TYR A 139 8.58 -7.82 0.73
N TRP A 140 9.10 -6.80 0.04
CA TRP A 140 10.26 -6.89 -0.83
C TRP A 140 11.20 -5.73 -0.56
N TYR A 141 12.49 -5.95 -0.80
CA TYR A 141 13.46 -4.87 -0.95
C TYR A 141 14.00 -4.88 -2.37
N PHE A 142 13.86 -3.75 -3.06
CA PHE A 142 14.43 -3.50 -4.37
C PHE A 142 15.75 -2.73 -4.18
N PRO A 143 16.91 -3.38 -4.38
CA PRO A 143 18.20 -2.74 -4.20
C PRO A 143 18.40 -1.60 -5.19
N SER A 144 19.25 -0.63 -4.83
CA SER A 144 19.76 0.30 -5.83
C SER A 144 20.56 -0.43 -6.90
N TYR A 145 20.79 0.23 -8.05
CA TYR A 145 21.62 -0.35 -9.10
C TYR A 145 23.00 -0.80 -8.58
N ASN A 146 23.66 0.03 -7.77
CA ASN A 146 24.98 -0.29 -7.22
C ASN A 146 24.93 -1.47 -6.23
N GLU A 147 23.89 -1.53 -5.38
CA GLU A 147 23.70 -2.67 -4.47
C GLU A 147 23.44 -3.96 -5.24
N LEU A 148 22.63 -3.91 -6.31
CA LEU A 148 22.33 -5.06 -7.15
C LEU A 148 23.59 -5.60 -7.82
N ILE A 149 24.40 -4.72 -8.43
CA ILE A 149 25.66 -5.12 -9.05
C ILE A 149 26.60 -5.75 -8.02
N HIS A 150 26.71 -5.17 -6.82
CA HIS A 150 27.53 -5.72 -5.75
C HIS A 150 27.06 -7.11 -5.29
N LEU A 151 25.75 -7.33 -5.19
CA LEU A 151 25.17 -8.64 -4.85
C LEU A 151 25.51 -9.68 -5.91
N ILE A 152 25.35 -9.33 -7.19
CA ILE A 152 25.65 -10.22 -8.31
C ILE A 152 27.14 -10.58 -8.31
N ASP A 153 28.04 -9.60 -8.19
CA ASP A 153 29.49 -9.83 -8.18
C ASP A 153 29.95 -10.72 -7.02
N ASN A 154 29.37 -10.55 -5.83
CA ASN A 154 29.68 -11.39 -4.68
C ASN A 154 29.24 -12.85 -4.90
N GLU A 155 28.07 -13.07 -5.50
CA GLU A 155 27.60 -14.41 -5.86
C GLU A 155 28.51 -15.05 -6.93
N TYR A 156 28.92 -14.29 -7.95
CA TYR A 156 29.89 -14.78 -8.94
C TYR A 156 31.24 -15.16 -8.31
N ARG A 157 31.73 -14.42 -7.30
CA ARG A 157 32.98 -14.73 -6.60
C ARG A 157 32.88 -16.00 -5.75
N LYS A 158 31.79 -16.19 -5.00
CA LYS A 158 31.57 -17.40 -4.19
C LYS A 158 31.59 -18.68 -5.02
N HIS A 159 31.04 -18.65 -6.24
CA HIS A 159 30.96 -19.84 -7.10
C HIS A 159 32.26 -20.13 -7.87
N ARG A 160 33.13 -19.12 -8.07
CA ARG A 160 34.39 -19.29 -8.81
C ARG A 160 35.57 -19.63 -7.91
N TYR A 161 35.53 -19.17 -6.66
CA TYR A 161 36.53 -19.46 -5.63
C TYR A 161 35.82 -19.85 -4.33
N PRO A 162 35.32 -21.09 -4.22
CA PRO A 162 34.89 -21.58 -2.92
C PRO A 162 36.10 -21.52 -1.98
N CYS A 163 36.01 -20.75 -0.90
CA CYS A 163 37.03 -20.77 0.14
C CYS A 163 37.22 -22.22 0.60
N ASN A 164 38.46 -22.73 0.51
CA ASN A 164 38.89 -23.96 1.17
C ASN A 164 38.92 -23.76 2.69
#